data_AF-A0A9D0SL88-F1
#
_entry.id   AF-A0A9D0SL88-F1
#
_cell.length_a   1.000
_cell.length_b   1.000
_cell.length_c   1.000
_cell.angle_alpha   90.00
_cell.angle_beta   90.00
_cell.angle_gamma   90.00
#
_symmetry.space_group_name_H-M   'P 1'
#
loop_
_entity.id
_entity.type
_entity.pdbx_description
1 polymer ?
#
loop_
_entity_poly.entity_id
_entity_poly.type
_entity_poly.pdbx_seq_one_letter_code
_entity_poly.pdbx_strand_id
1 'polypeptide(L)' 'MEQYHQTAEYLREKGFLAPDICVVLGTGLSALAGTGEPLAEIPYKEIPGFPLSTVGTHKGILSMNRIGTQK' A
#
# COMPACT_ATOMS: atom_id res chain seq x y z
N MET A 1 -3.22 -12.09 -15.91
CA MET A 1 -3.61 -10.73 -16.36
C MET A 1 -4.91 -10.27 -15.72
N GLU A 2 -5.94 -11.13 -15.68
CA GLU A 2 -7.24 -10.81 -15.07
C GLU A 2 -7.16 -10.48 -13.57
N GLN A 3 -6.38 -11.24 -12.81
CA GLN A 3 -6.17 -11.00 -11.38
C GLN A 3 -5.57 -9.62 -11.07
N TYR A 4 -4.59 -9.16 -11.87
CA TYR A 4 -3.98 -7.84 -11.66
C TYR A 4 -4.96 -6.68 -11.91
N HIS A 5 -5.89 -6.84 -12.86
CA HIS A 5 -6.94 -5.85 -13.11
C HIS A 5 -7.92 -5.80 -11.94
N GLN A 6 -8.37 -6.95 -11.45
CA GLN A 6 -9.26 -7.02 -10.29
C GLN A 6 -8.63 -6.38 -9.05
N THR A 7 -7.35 -6.64 -8.77
CA THR A 7 -6.63 -6.01 -7.67
C THR A 7 -6.52 -4.49 -7.87
N ALA A 8 -6.19 -4.03 -9.08
CA ALA A 8 -6.08 -2.61 -9.37
C ALA A 8 -7.42 -1.86 -9.26
N GLU A 9 -8.52 -2.47 -9.72
CA GLU A 9 -9.88 -1.94 -9.56
C GLU A 9 -10.27 -1.86 -8.09
N TYR A 10 -10.08 -2.95 -7.33
CA TYR A 10 -10.31 -2.96 -5.89
C TYR A 10 -9.56 -1.83 -5.17
N LEU A 11 -8.27 -1.64 -5.49
CA LEU A 11 -7.47 -0.57 -4.87
C LEU A 11 -7.98 0.83 -5.25
N ARG A 12 -8.41 1.06 -6.50
CA ARG A 12 -9.01 2.32 -6.92
C ARG A 12 -10.30 2.62 -6.18
N GLU A 13 -11.18 1.64 -6.01
CA GLU A 13 -12.43 1.77 -5.23
C GLU A 13 -12.17 2.12 -3.76
N LYS A 14 -11.02 1.70 -3.23
CA LYS A 14 -10.58 2.01 -1.87
C LYS A 14 -9.79 3.31 -1.75
N GLY A 15 -9.70 4.10 -2.81
CA GLY A 15 -9.08 5.41 -2.81
C GLY A 15 -7.58 5.43 -3.08
N PHE A 16 -6.96 4.32 -3.49
CA PHE A 16 -5.57 4.31 -3.97
C PHE A 16 -5.52 4.81 -5.42
N LEU A 17 -5.64 6.13 -5.57
CA LEU A 17 -5.77 6.79 -6.87
C LEU A 17 -4.40 7.30 -7.33
N ALA A 18 -3.91 6.71 -8.43
CA ALA A 18 -2.79 7.18 -9.25
C ALA A 18 -1.61 7.82 -8.45
N PRO A 19 -0.96 7.08 -7.53
CA PRO A 19 0.21 7.60 -6.85
C PRO A 19 1.36 7.83 -7.84
N ASP A 20 2.07 8.95 -7.71
CA ASP A 20 3.25 9.24 -8.54
C ASP A 20 4.42 8.28 -8.28
N ILE A 21 4.51 7.79 -7.03
CA ILE A 21 5.62 6.99 -6.54
C ILE A 21 5.08 5.81 -5.73
N CYS A 22 5.62 4.62 -5.99
CA CYS A 22 5.41 3.42 -5.18
C CYS A 22 6.74 3.01 -4.55
N VAL A 23 6.73 2.72 -3.24
CA VAL A 23 7.92 2.32 -2.48
C VAL A 23 7.65 0.99 -1.79
N VAL A 24 8.55 0.02 -1.96
CA VAL A 24 8.53 -1.25 -1.24
C VAL A 24 9.54 -1.18 -0.09
N LEU A 25 9.06 -1.30 1.14
CA LEU A 25 9.89 -1.19 2.34
C LEU A 25 10.44 -2.54 2.76
N GLY A 26 11.77 -2.66 2.76
CA GLY A 26 12.50 -3.81 3.30
C GLY A 26 12.58 -3.81 4.83
N THR A 27 13.25 -4.81 5.38
CA THR A 27 13.51 -4.95 6.81
C THR A 27 14.17 -3.70 7.39
N GLY A 28 13.66 -3.21 8.52
CA GLY A 28 14.20 -2.04 9.22
C GLY A 28 13.72 -0.68 8.70
N LEU A 29 12.95 -0.63 7.61
CA LEU A 29 12.45 0.62 7.00
C LEU A 29 10.99 0.94 7.34
N SER A 30 10.37 0.19 8.26
CA SER A 30 8.94 0.34 8.60
C SER A 30 8.57 1.72 9.13
N ALA A 31 9.52 2.47 9.70
CA ALA A 31 9.32 3.84 10.15
C ALA A 31 8.96 4.80 8.99
N LEU A 32 9.43 4.52 7.76
CA LEU A 32 9.16 5.36 6.61
C LEU A 32 7.68 5.32 6.18
N ALA A 33 6.99 4.19 6.40
CA ALA A 33 5.55 4.07 6.09
C ALA A 33 4.66 5.00 6.93
N GLY A 34 5.13 5.43 8.12
CA GLY A 34 4.41 6.35 8.99
C GLY A 34 4.72 7.84 8.72
N THR A 35 5.41 8.15 7.63
CA THR A 35 5.75 9.54 7.27
C THR A 35 4.73 10.13 6.31
N GLY A 36 4.51 11.44 6.42
CA GLY A 36 3.54 12.16 5.60
C GLY A 36 2.12 12.17 6.19
N GLU A 37 1.19 12.69 5.40
CA GLU A 37 -0.24 12.68 5.72
C GLU A 37 -0.88 11.38 5.19
N PRO A 38 -1.49 10.55 6.04
CA PRO A 38 -2.11 9.30 5.62
C PRO A 38 -3.38 9.56 4.81
N LEU A 39 -3.49 8.93 3.65
CA LEU A 39 -4.64 9.03 2.74
C LEU A 39 -5.47 7.74 2.72
N ALA A 40 -4.80 6.58 2.74
CA ALA A 40 -5.46 5.28 2.76
C ALA A 40 -4.52 4.19 3.33
N GLU A 41 -5.11 3.19 3.97
CA GLU A 41 -4.38 2.04 4.51
C GLU A 41 -5.23 0.76 4.34
N ILE A 42 -4.64 -0.30 3.79
CA ILE A 42 -5.30 -1.59 3.60
C ILE A 42 -4.36 -2.75 3.98
N PRO A 43 -4.79 -3.67 4.85
CA PRO A 43 -4.07 -4.91 5.11
C PRO A 43 -3.98 -5.79 3.84
N TYR A 44 -2.82 -6.38 3.57
CA TYR A 44 -2.61 -7.25 2.39
C TYR A 44 -3.62 -8.41 2.31
N LYS A 45 -4.07 -8.93 3.46
CA LYS A 45 -5.08 -10.00 3.55
C LYS A 45 -6.45 -9.61 2.96
N GLU A 46 -6.74 -8.31 2.85
CA GLU A 46 -8.00 -7.79 2.31
C GLU A 46 -7.90 -7.50 0.81
N ILE A 47 -6.68 -7.46 0.26
CA ILE A 47 -6.43 -7.15 -1.15
C ILE A 47 -6.50 -8.45 -1.96
N PRO A 48 -7.44 -8.59 -2.91
CA PRO A 48 -7.53 -9.78 -3.75
C PRO A 48 -6.20 -10.07 -4.46
N GLY A 49 -5.72 -11.30 -4.38
CA GLY A 49 -4.49 -11.73 -5.05
C GLY A 49 -3.17 -11.27 -4.42
N PHE A 50 -3.19 -10.53 -3.31
CA PHE A 50 -1.96 -10.20 -2.59
C PHE A 50 -1.45 -11.38 -1.76
N PRO A 51 -0.12 -11.53 -1.63
CA PRO A 51 0.45 -12.52 -0.73
C PRO A 51 0.22 -12.12 0.73
N LEU A 52 -0.02 -13.12 1.57
CA LEU A 52 -0.03 -12.92 3.02
C LEU A 52 1.40 -12.70 3.52
N SER A 53 1.60 -11.66 4.33
CA SER A 53 2.87 -11.47 5.04
C SER A 53 3.01 -12.58 6.09
N THR A 54 4.00 -13.45 5.92
CA THR A 54 4.29 -14.55 6.87
C THR A 54 5.39 -14.20 7.87
N VAL A 55 6.03 -13.03 7.73
CA VAL A 55 7.12 -12.57 8.58
C VAL A 55 6.60 -11.53 9.57
N GLY A 56 6.69 -11.82 10.87
CA GLY A 56 6.11 -10.99 11.93
C GLY A 56 6.63 -9.55 12.04
N THR A 57 7.79 -9.24 11.43
CA THR A 57 8.34 -7.87 11.40
C THR A 57 7.77 -7.01 10.27
N HIS A 58 7.09 -7.61 9.29
CA HIS A 58 6.42 -6.90 8.20
C HIS A 58 4.92 -6.81 8.51
N LYS A 59 4.42 -5.59 8.73
CA LYS A 59 3.01 -5.33 9.05
C LYS A 59 2.03 -5.88 8.01
N GLY A 60 2.48 -6.08 6.76
CA GLY A 60 1.64 -6.59 5.68
C GLY A 60 0.52 -5.62 5.31
N ILE A 61 0.87 -4.35 5.14
CA ILE A 61 -0.06 -3.25 4.92
C ILE A 61 0.39 -2.47 3.69
N LEU A 62 -0.56 -2.14 2.82
CA LEU A 62 -0.38 -1.17 1.75
C LEU A 62 -0.89 0.18 2.28
N SER A 63 -0.03 1.19 2.30
CA SER A 63 -0.39 2.55 2.74
C SER A 63 -0.13 3.54 1.63
N MET A 64 -0.98 4.55 1.53
CA MET A 64 -0.81 5.71 0.67
C MET A 64 -0.73 6.94 1.53
N ASN A 65 0.37 7.68 1.39
CA ASN A 65 0.63 8.90 2.15
C ASN A 65 0.96 10.02 1.18
N ARG A 66 0.54 11.24 1.52
CA ARG A 66 1.02 12.46 0.89
C ARG A 66 2.30 12.90 1.58
N ILE A 67 3.40 12.93 0.82
CA ILE A 67 4.71 13.38 1.31
C ILE A 67 5.08 14.68 0.60
N GLY A 68 5.36 15.72 1.37
CA GLY A 68 5.60 17.07 0.84
C GLY A 68 4.30 17.83 0.51
N THR A 69 4.41 18.93 -0.23
CA THR A 69 3.31 19.87 -0.51
C THR A 69 2.66 19.68 -1.88
N GLN A 70 3.00 18.61 -2.62
CA GLN A 70 2.44 18.38 -3.95
C GLN A 70 0.94 18.08 -3.83
N LYS A 71 0.13 18.83 -4.60
CA LYS A 71 -1.34 18.80 -4.64
C LYS A 71 -1.88 17.54 -5.27
#